data_AF-A0A7C4YKW6-F1
#
_entry.id   AF-A0A7C4YKW6-F1
#
_cell.length_a   1.000
_cell.length_b   1.000
_cell.length_c   1.000
_cell.angle_alpha   90.00
_cell.angle_beta   90.00
_cell.angle_gamma   90.00
#
_symmetry.space_group_name_H-M   'P 1'
#
loop_
_entity.id
_entity.type
_entity.pdbx_description
1 polymer ?
#
loop_
_entity_poly.entity_id
_entity_poly.type
_entity_poly.pdbx_seq_one_letter_code
_entity_poly.pdbx_strand_id
1 'polypeptide(L)'
;MNAQLDAALAQLNLKPGETYRTRINGHVVEVRALKAAEAAEEPSPFEDQQMLDPWFVIPPTDAAQLVRTIRSERLLPSPVQLDESDLAPE
;
A
#
# COMPACT_ATOMS: atom_id res chain seq x y z
N MET A 1 8.07 1.83 5.54
CA MET A 1 7.44 2.34 4.31
C MET A 1 5.96 2.72 4.49
N ASN A 2 5.36 2.55 5.68
CA ASN A 2 3.94 2.90 5.91
C ASN A 2 3.70 4.39 6.22
N ALA A 3 4.63 5.07 6.89
CA ALA A 3 4.42 6.45 7.36
C ALA A 3 4.14 7.48 6.24
N GLN A 4 4.70 7.28 5.04
CA GLN A 4 4.43 8.19 3.90
C GLN A 4 3.07 7.94 3.24
N LEU A 5 2.60 6.69 3.23
CA LEU A 5 1.28 6.36 2.69
C LEU A 5 0.19 6.81 3.66
N ASP A 6 0.37 6.56 4.95
CA ASP A 6 -0.58 6.98 6.00
C ASP A 6 -0.73 8.50 6.02
N ALA A 7 0.38 9.24 5.93
CA ALA A 7 0.36 10.71 5.85
C ALA A 7 -0.29 11.24 4.57
N ALA A 8 -0.13 10.54 3.43
CA ALA A 8 -0.77 10.92 2.16
C ALA A 8 -2.27 10.61 2.16
N LEU A 9 -2.68 9.49 2.77
CA LEU A 9 -4.09 9.12 2.90
C LEU A 9 -4.83 10.00 3.90
N ALA A 10 -4.16 10.47 4.97
CA ALA A 10 -4.74 11.40 5.94
C ALA A 10 -5.11 12.76 5.35
N GLN A 11 -4.53 13.14 4.20
CA GLN A 11 -4.88 14.36 3.47
C GLN A 11 -6.13 14.18 2.59
N LEU A 12 -6.56 12.95 2.34
CA LEU A 12 -7.78 12.66 1.59
C LEU A 12 -8.97 12.68 2.54
N ASN A 13 -9.95 13.53 2.25
CA ASN A 13 -11.22 13.53 2.96
C ASN A 13 -12.10 12.38 2.44
N LEU A 14 -11.76 11.15 2.86
CA LEU A 14 -12.39 9.91 2.40
C LEU A 14 -13.81 9.79 2.96
N LYS A 15 -14.82 9.87 2.08
CA LYS A 15 -16.20 9.57 2.45
C LYS A 15 -16.52 8.09 2.24
N PRO A 16 -17.25 7.45 3.17
CA PRO A 16 -17.65 6.05 3.03
C PRO A 16 -18.44 5.80 1.73
N GLY A 17 -18.09 4.76 0.98
CA GLY A 17 -18.70 4.39 -0.30
C GLY A 17 -18.12 5.11 -1.53
N GLU A 18 -17.21 6.07 -1.35
CA GLU A 18 -16.62 6.82 -2.47
C GLU A 18 -15.27 6.24 -2.92
N THR A 19 -14.97 6.39 -4.21
CA THR A 19 -13.70 6.02 -4.82
C THR A 19 -12.94 7.27 -5.24
N TYR A 20 -11.69 7.36 -4.81
CA TYR A 20 -10.80 8.48 -5.11
C TYR A 20 -9.61 8.00 -5.92
N ARG A 21 -9.22 8.77 -6.93
CA ARG A 21 -7.97 8.55 -7.67
C ARG A 21 -7.05 9.71 -7.40
N THR A 22 -5.85 9.41 -6.90
CA THR A 22 -4.83 10.42 -6.62
C THR A 22 -3.47 9.96 -7.09
N ARG A 23 -2.53 10.90 -7.22
CA ARG A 23 -1.15 10.60 -7.62
C ARG A 23 -0.23 10.74 -6.40
N ILE A 24 0.35 9.65 -5.96
CA ILE A 24 1.29 9.61 -4.82
C ILE A 24 2.64 9.13 -5.36
N ASN A 25 3.70 9.91 -5.13
CA ASN A 25 5.07 9.60 -5.58
C ASN A 25 5.14 9.20 -7.07
N GLY A 26 4.42 9.91 -7.93
CA GLY A 26 4.38 9.66 -9.37
C GLY A 26 3.46 8.54 -9.83
N HIS A 27 2.89 7.73 -8.93
CA HIS A 27 2.01 6.60 -9.22
C HIS A 27 0.54 6.98 -9.04
N VAL A 28 -0.34 6.48 -9.92
CA VAL A 28 -1.79 6.65 -9.78
C VAL A 28 -2.30 5.58 -8.81
N VAL A 29 -2.88 6.01 -7.71
CA VAL A 29 -3.43 5.17 -6.65
C VAL A 29 -4.94 5.37 -6.61
N GLU A 30 -5.68 4.27 -6.63
CA GLU A 30 -7.12 4.26 -6.41
C GLU A 30 -7.39 3.85 -4.95
N VAL A 31 -8.10 4.71 -4.22
CA VAL A 31 -8.49 4.50 -2.82
C VAL A 31 -10.00 4.35 -2.77
N ARG A 32 -10.47 3.20 -2.30
CA ARG A 32 -11.89 2.92 -2.11
C ARG A 32 -12.20 2.93 -0.63
N ALA A 33 -12.92 3.94 -0.18
CA ALA A 33 -13.38 3.99 1.20
C ALA A 33 -14.60 3.08 1.32
N LEU A 34 -14.43 1.89 1.90
CA LEU A 34 -15.54 0.98 2.12
C LEU A 34 -16.52 1.66 3.08
N LYS A 35 -17.80 1.71 2.71
CA LYS A 35 -18.85 1.96 3.70
C LYS A 35 -18.70 0.83 4.71
N ALA A 36 -18.49 1.15 5.99
CA ALA A 36 -18.69 0.17 7.05
C ALA A 36 -20.06 -0.41 6.74
N ALA A 37 -20.12 -1.71 6.44
CA ALA A 37 -21.39 -2.37 6.30
C ALA A 37 -22.12 -2.01 7.61
N GLU A 38 -23.20 -1.23 7.52
CA GLU A 38 -24.30 -1.44 8.44
C GLU A 38 -24.44 -2.95 8.44
N ALA A 39 -24.13 -3.58 9.57
CA ALA A 39 -24.16 -5.03 9.69
C ALA A 39 -25.50 -5.45 9.10
N ALA A 40 -25.45 -5.92 7.85
CA ALA A 40 -26.65 -6.14 7.10
C ALA A 40 -27.19 -7.42 7.72
N GLU A 41 -28.23 -7.26 8.53
CA GLU A 41 -29.16 -8.34 8.86
C GLU A 41 -29.86 -8.88 7.59
N GLU A 42 -29.54 -8.33 6.41
CA GLU A 42 -29.95 -8.87 5.14
C GLU A 42 -28.98 -9.96 4.69
N PRO A 43 -29.46 -11.21 4.54
CA PRO A 43 -28.65 -12.29 4.03
C PRO A 43 -28.12 -11.90 2.64
N SER A 44 -26.84 -12.19 2.40
CA SER A 44 -26.26 -11.98 1.07
C SER A 44 -27.13 -12.71 0.04
N PRO A 45 -27.46 -12.10 -1.12
CA PRO A 45 -28.19 -12.80 -2.19
C PRO A 45 -27.40 -13.98 -2.78
N PHE A 46 -26.18 -14.19 -2.29
CA PHE A 46 -25.27 -15.27 -2.62
C PHE A 46 -25.01 -16.22 -1.44
N GLU A 47 -25.76 -16.16 -0.34
CA GLU A 47 -25.59 -17.07 0.82
C GLU A 47 -25.69 -18.55 0.44
N ASP A 48 -26.61 -18.88 -0.46
CA ASP A 48 -26.78 -20.24 -0.98
C ASP A 48 -25.81 -20.57 -2.13
N GLN A 49 -25.00 -19.60 -2.58
CA GLN A 49 -24.05 -19.80 -3.65
C GLN A 49 -22.70 -20.17 -3.05
N GLN A 50 -22.28 -21.41 -3.31
CA GLN A 50 -20.95 -21.87 -2.97
C GLN A 50 -19.91 -21.00 -3.70
N MET A 51 -19.30 -20.05 -2.96
CA MET A 51 -18.21 -19.24 -3.47
C MET A 51 -17.02 -20.15 -3.70
N LEU A 52 -16.78 -20.51 -4.95
CA LEU A 52 -15.55 -21.18 -5.33
C LEU A 52 -14.42 -20.17 -5.12
N ASP A 53 -13.44 -20.51 -4.31
CA ASP A 53 -12.16 -19.81 -4.23
C ASP A 53 -11.22 -20.52 -5.21
N PRO A 54 -11.16 -20.08 -6.48
CA PRO A 54 -10.41 -20.83 -7.47
C PRO A 54 -8.91 -20.67 -7.20
N TRP A 55 -8.31 -21.75 -6.69
CA TRP A 55 -6.86 -21.86 -6.58
C TRP A 55 -6.24 -22.14 -7.95
N PHE A 56 -5.70 -21.10 -8.59
CA PHE A 56 -5.01 -21.24 -9.87
C PHE A 56 -3.51 -21.45 -9.66
N VAL A 57 -3.00 -22.60 -10.11
CA VAL A 57 -1.56 -22.79 -10.33
C VAL A 57 -1.26 -22.29 -11.74
N ILE A 58 -0.72 -21.08 -11.84
CA ILE A 58 -0.29 -20.51 -13.12
C ILE A 58 1.14 -20.99 -13.39
N PRO A 59 1.39 -21.84 -14.40
CA PRO A 59 2.76 -22.22 -14.75
C PRO A 59 3.53 -21.00 -15.27
N PRO A 60 4.85 -20.93 -15.04
CA PRO A 60 5.66 -19.84 -15.58
C PRO A 60 5.64 -19.88 -17.11
N THR A 61 5.49 -18.71 -17.73
CA THR A 61 5.62 -18.53 -19.18
C THR A 61 7.09 -18.29 -19.56
N ASP A 62 7.42 -18.31 -20.85
CA ASP A 62 8.78 -17.96 -21.33
C ASP A 62 9.20 -16.52 -20.97
N ALA A 63 8.23 -15.66 -20.64
CA ALA A 63 8.45 -14.29 -20.17
C ALA A 63 8.51 -14.17 -18.63
N ALA A 64 8.35 -15.27 -17.89
CA ALA A 64 8.33 -15.25 -16.43
C ALA A 64 9.72 -14.94 -15.87
N GLN A 65 9.79 -13.97 -14.95
CA GLN A 65 11.00 -13.64 -14.22
C GLN A 65 10.86 -14.06 -12.77
N LEU A 66 11.83 -14.84 -12.27
CA LEU A 66 11.91 -15.19 -10.86
C LEU A 66 12.60 -14.06 -10.09
N VAL A 67 11.82 -13.34 -9.28
CA VAL A 67 12.37 -12.33 -8.36
C VAL A 67 12.42 -12.94 -6.96
N ARG A 68 13.63 -13.07 -6.41
CA ARG A 68 13.84 -13.52 -5.03
C ARG A 68 14.29 -12.35 -4.18
N THR A 69 13.47 -11.99 -3.19
CA THR A 69 13.81 -10.97 -2.20
C THR A 69 14.49 -11.64 -1.01
N ILE A 70 15.64 -11.13 -0.61
CA ILE A 70 16.36 -11.57 0.60
C ILE A 70 16.35 -10.39 1.56
N ARG A 71 16.01 -10.63 2.83
CA ARG A 71 16.08 -9.61 3.89
C ARG A 71 17.55 -9.34 4.18
N SER A 72 18.08 -8.20 3.72
CA SER A 72 19.40 -7.72 4.13
C SER A 72 19.30 -6.95 5.45
N GLU A 73 20.44 -6.79 6.11
CA GLU A 73 20.56 -5.78 7.16
C GLU A 73 20.30 -4.39 6.56
N ARG A 74 19.66 -3.53 7.36
CA ARG A 74 19.41 -2.15 6.97
C ARG A 74 20.74 -1.42 6.97
N LEU A 75 21.26 -1.08 5.79
CA LEU A 75 22.37 -0.15 5.66
C LEU A 75 21.89 1.20 6.22
N LEU A 76 22.30 1.53 7.44
CA LEU A 76 22.17 2.90 7.93
C LEU A 76 23.13 3.76 7.08
N PRO A 77 22.70 4.95 6.63
CA PRO A 77 23.64 5.88 6.01
C PRO A 77 24.77 6.15 7.01
N SER A 78 25.99 6.32 6.50
CA SER A 78 27.12 6.73 7.32
C SER A 78 26.74 7.99 8.11
N PRO A 79 27.15 8.08 9.39
CA PRO A 79 26.88 9.28 10.18
C PRO A 79 27.45 10.51 9.46
N VAL A 80 26.68 11.61 9.48
CA VAL A 80 27.15 12.92 9.03
C VAL A 80 28.33 13.30 9.90
N GLN A 81 29.50 13.48 9.28
CA GLN A 81 30.67 14.03 9.96
C GLN A 81 30.46 15.54 10.00
N LEU A 82 30.13 16.05 11.19
CA LEU A 82 30.11 17.48 11.45
C LEU A 82 31.52 17.90 11.88
N ASP A 83 32.08 18.92 11.26
CA ASP A 83 33.32 19.53 11.70
C ASP A 83 33.10 20.94 12.29
N GLU A 84 34.16 21.55 12.81
CA GLU A 84 34.07 22.86 13.46
C GLU A 84 33.65 23.98 12.49
N SER A 85 33.78 23.76 11.16
CA SER A 85 33.34 24.72 10.15
C SER A 85 31.82 24.71 9.96
N ASP A 86 31.16 23.59 10.26
CA ASP A 86 29.69 23.47 10.24
C ASP A 86 29.01 24.20 11.42
N LEU A 87 29.77 24.59 12.45
CA LEU A 87 29.27 25.21 13.67
C LEU A 87 29.49 26.73 13.73
N ALA A 88 30.15 27.32 12.72
CA ALA A 88 30.40 28.75 12.68
C ALA A 88 29.18 29.52 12.14
N PRO A 89 28.60 30.49 12.90
CA PRO A 89 27.58 31.39 12.37
C PRO A 89 28.22 32.39 11.39
N GLU A 90 27.56 32.62 10.24
CA GLU A 90 27.88 33.74 9.32
C GLU A 90 27.66 35.12 9.96
#